data_AF-A0A380P999-F1
#
_entry.id   AF-A0A380P999-F1
#
_cell.length_a   1.000
_cell.length_b   1.000
_cell.length_c   1.000
_cell.angle_alpha   90.00
_cell.angle_beta   90.00
_cell.angle_gamma   90.00
#
_symmetry.space_group_name_H-M   'P 1'
#
loop_
_entity.id
_entity.type
_entity.pdbx_description
1 polymer ?
#
loop_
_entity_poly.entity_id
_entity_poly.type
_entity_poly.pdbx_seq_one_letter_code
_entity_poly.pdbx_strand_id
1 'polypeptide(L)'
;MNEKEWAVRLQPYQQTVDELKVKLRGMRPEFNLAGIQTPVEFVTGRVKTVDAIEEKMVRRHIEDDRLEKDMEDLAGVRIMTQFTDDIYKVVDLLRQRKDMTIWKNVIM
;
A
#
# COMPACT_ATOMS: atom_id res chain seq x y z
N MET A 1 17.85 -8.65 14.94
CA MET A 1 16.63 -9.42 15.30
C MET A 1 16.73 -10.82 14.72
N ASN A 2 16.13 -11.81 15.38
CA ASN A 2 15.93 -13.13 14.80
C ASN A 2 14.67 -13.18 13.93
N GLU A 3 14.46 -14.30 13.22
CA GLU A 3 13.34 -14.49 12.31
C GLU A 3 11.97 -14.33 12.99
N LYS A 4 11.83 -14.82 14.23
CA LYS A 4 10.57 -14.73 15.00
C LYS A 4 10.25 -13.29 15.39
N GLU A 5 11.25 -12.52 15.80
CA GLU A 5 11.09 -11.09 16.13
C GLU A 5 10.66 -10.29 14.89
N TRP A 6 11.27 -10.57 13.73
CA TRP A 6 10.86 -9.95 12.46
C TRP A 6 9.43 -10.31 12.09
N ALA A 7 9.03 -11.58 12.23
CA ALA A 7 7.67 -12.02 11.94
C ALA A 7 6.64 -11.27 12.81
N VAL A 8 6.91 -11.12 14.10
CA VAL A 8 6.04 -10.35 15.02
C VAL A 8 5.99 -8.88 14.64
N ARG A 9 7.15 -8.26 14.39
CA ARG A 9 7.23 -6.83 14.02
C ARG A 9 6.55 -6.52 12.69
N LEU A 10 6.61 -7.44 11.74
CA LEU A 10 6.04 -7.25 10.40
C LEU A 10 4.56 -7.67 10.28
N GLN A 11 4.01 -8.37 11.29
CA GLN A 11 2.63 -8.83 11.28
C GLN A 11 1.59 -7.71 11.05
N PRO A 12 1.68 -6.51 11.66
CA PRO A 12 0.71 -5.43 11.41
C PRO A 12 0.74 -4.94 9.95
N TYR A 13 1.90 -4.97 9.31
CA TYR A 13 2.05 -4.59 7.91
C TYR A 13 1.45 -5.64 6.97
N GLN A 14 1.54 -6.93 7.34
CA GLN A 14 0.86 -8.00 6.60
C GLN A 14 -0.65 -7.82 6.66
N GLN A 15 -1.19 -7.55 7.85
CA GLN A 15 -2.61 -7.24 8.02
C GLN A 15 -3.01 -6.00 7.20
N THR A 16 -2.22 -4.94 7.24
CA THR A 16 -2.46 -3.72 6.45
C THR A 16 -2.55 -4.01 4.96
N VAL A 17 -1.63 -4.80 4.42
CA VAL A 17 -1.64 -5.21 3.00
C VAL A 17 -2.93 -5.96 2.65
N ASP A 18 -3.35 -6.91 3.49
CA ASP A 18 -4.52 -7.72 3.22
C ASP A 18 -5.83 -6.93 3.33
N GLU A 19 -5.96 -6.05 4.33
CA GLU A 19 -7.10 -5.15 4.46
C GLU A 19 -7.21 -4.19 3.26
N LEU A 20 -6.11 -3.57 2.86
CA LEU A 20 -6.10 -2.66 1.71
C LEU A 20 -6.44 -3.39 0.41
N LYS A 21 -5.91 -4.61 0.20
CA LYS A 21 -6.27 -5.43 -0.97
C LYS A 21 -7.77 -5.69 -1.03
N VAL A 22 -8.41 -6.04 0.08
CA VAL A 22 -9.86 -6.27 0.13
C VAL A 22 -10.62 -4.98 -0.17
N LYS A 23 -10.29 -3.89 0.51
CA LYS A 23 -10.97 -2.59 0.37
C LYS A 23 -10.89 -2.03 -1.05
N LEU A 24 -9.72 -2.11 -1.69
CA LEU A 24 -9.51 -1.56 -3.03
C LEU A 24 -10.13 -2.45 -4.12
N ARG A 25 -10.11 -3.78 -3.97
CA ARG A 25 -10.86 -4.67 -4.87
C ARG A 25 -12.37 -4.49 -4.72
N GLY A 26 -12.81 -4.19 -3.50
CA GLY A 26 -14.21 -3.91 -3.17
C GLY A 26 -14.79 -2.68 -3.85
N MET A 27 -13.98 -1.82 -4.49
CA MET A 27 -14.49 -0.69 -5.28
C MET A 27 -15.17 -1.15 -6.58
N ARG A 28 -14.74 -2.26 -7.20
CA ARG A 28 -15.22 -2.66 -8.54
C ARG A 28 -16.72 -2.92 -8.65
N PRO A 29 -17.37 -3.62 -7.69
CA PRO A 29 -18.79 -3.91 -7.79
C PRO A 29 -19.65 -2.65 -7.93
N GLU A 30 -19.28 -1.55 -7.28
CA GLU A 30 -20.01 -0.28 -7.36
C GLU A 30 -20.00 0.31 -8.78
N PHE A 31 -18.84 0.26 -9.46
CA PHE A 31 -18.71 0.70 -10.85
C PHE A 31 -19.50 -0.21 -11.80
N ASN A 32 -19.43 -1.52 -11.59
CA ASN A 32 -20.17 -2.50 -12.38
C ASN A 32 -21.70 -2.29 -12.27
N LEU A 33 -22.20 -2.02 -11.05
CA LEU A 33 -23.62 -1.73 -10.81
C LEU A 33 -24.07 -0.42 -11.49
N ALA A 34 -23.18 0.57 -11.56
CA ALA A 34 -23.42 1.82 -12.29
C ALA A 34 -23.24 1.69 -13.82
N GLY A 35 -22.89 0.51 -14.33
CA GLY A 35 -22.69 0.27 -15.76
C GLY A 35 -21.47 0.99 -16.35
N ILE A 36 -20.53 1.40 -15.50
CA ILE A 36 -19.31 2.11 -15.90
C ILE A 36 -18.08 1.25 -15.65
N GLN A 37 -17.05 1.45 -16.45
CA GLN A 37 -15.79 0.75 -16.27
C GLN A 37 -15.10 1.18 -14.97
N THR A 38 -14.66 0.20 -14.18
CA THR A 38 -13.88 0.47 -12.98
C THR A 38 -12.48 1.00 -13.33
N PRO A 39 -11.96 2.01 -12.60
CA PRO A 39 -10.58 2.47 -12.79
C PRO A 39 -9.53 1.51 -12.18
N VAL A 40 -9.96 0.48 -11.42
CA VAL A 40 -9.07 -0.47 -10.74
C VAL A 40 -9.10 -1.85 -11.44
N GLU A 41 -8.08 -2.16 -12.23
CA GLU A 41 -7.99 -3.39 -13.05
C GLU A 41 -7.40 -4.58 -12.27
N PHE A 42 -6.36 -4.35 -11.45
CA PHE A 42 -5.84 -5.33 -10.48
C PHE A 42 -5.41 -4.64 -9.18
N VAL A 43 -5.35 -5.40 -8.09
CA VAL A 43 -4.72 -4.96 -6.82
C VAL A 43 -3.83 -6.07 -6.30
N THR A 44 -2.55 -5.76 -6.16
CA THR A 44 -1.53 -6.62 -5.55
C THR A 44 -0.92 -5.91 -4.36
N GLY A 45 -0.29 -6.65 -3.46
CA GLY A 45 0.40 -6.05 -2.32
C GLY A 45 1.30 -7.05 -1.64
N ARG A 46 2.29 -6.54 -0.92
CA ARG A 46 3.27 -7.34 -0.18
C ARG A 46 3.85 -6.54 0.97
N VAL A 47 4.32 -7.26 1.98
CA VAL A 47 5.25 -6.72 2.97
C VAL A 47 6.66 -6.77 2.39
N LYS A 48 7.48 -5.77 2.71
CA LYS A 48 8.90 -5.74 2.32
C LYS A 48 9.64 -6.90 2.99
N THR A 49 10.52 -7.58 2.25
CA THR A 49 11.34 -8.66 2.82
C THR A 49 12.37 -8.10 3.80
N VAL A 50 12.77 -8.90 4.79
CA VAL A 50 13.77 -8.51 5.80
C VAL A 50 15.06 -8.03 5.16
N ASP A 51 15.63 -8.79 4.22
CA ASP A 51 16.86 -8.39 3.51
C ASP A 51 16.74 -7.02 2.83
N ALA A 52 15.59 -6.73 2.21
CA ALA A 52 15.36 -5.46 1.54
C ALA A 52 15.07 -4.31 2.52
N ILE A 53 14.57 -4.62 3.73
CA ILE A 53 14.43 -3.67 4.83
C ILE A 53 15.83 -3.30 5.32
N GLU A 54 16.65 -4.28 5.68
CA GLU A 54 18.01 -4.08 6.19
C GLU A 54 18.89 -3.33 5.18
N GLU A 55 18.87 -3.73 3.90
CA GLU A 55 19.56 -3.00 2.82
C GLU A 55 19.12 -1.52 2.76
N LYS A 56 17.81 -1.26 2.88
CA LYS A 56 17.27 0.09 2.80
C LYS A 56 17.58 0.91 4.06
N MET A 57 17.65 0.27 5.23
CA MET A 57 18.09 0.90 6.47
C MET A 57 19.51 1.42 6.33
N VAL A 58 20.44 0.58 5.84
CA VAL A 58 21.83 0.99 5.59
C VAL A 58 21.90 2.11 4.56
N ARG A 59 21.24 1.94 3.40
CA ARG A 59 21.28 2.92 2.30
C ARG A 59 20.72 4.29 2.69
N ARG A 60 19.74 4.35 3.60
CA ARG A 60 19.07 5.59 4.01
C ARG A 60 19.45 6.07 5.41
N HIS A 61 20.38 5.40 6.09
CA HIS A 61 20.77 5.68 7.47
C HIS A 61 19.56 5.73 8.41
N ILE A 62 18.69 4.70 8.33
CA ILE A 62 17.53 4.55 9.20
C ILE A 62 17.94 3.68 10.39
N GLU A 63 17.89 4.27 11.58
CA GLU A 63 18.08 3.57 12.84
C GLU A 63 16.91 2.62 13.14
N ASP A 64 17.17 1.51 13.85
CA ASP A 64 16.17 0.47 14.10
C ASP A 64 14.95 0.96 14.90
N ASP A 65 15.17 1.85 15.87
CA ASP A 65 14.13 2.46 16.70
C ASP A 65 13.24 3.44 15.91
N ARG A 66 13.73 3.91 14.75
CA ARG A 66 13.02 4.83 13.86
C ARG A 66 12.44 4.17 12.62
N LEU A 67 12.62 2.85 12.46
CA LEU A 67 12.24 2.12 11.26
C LEU A 67 10.80 2.42 10.80
N GLU A 68 9.83 2.31 11.71
CA GLU A 68 8.41 2.49 11.38
C GLU A 68 8.04 3.93 10.99
N LYS A 69 8.82 4.89 11.49
CA LYS A 69 8.62 6.32 11.23
C LYS A 69 9.24 6.75 9.91
N ASP A 70 10.41 6.21 9.59
CA ASP A 70 11.23 6.68 8.47
C ASP A 70 11.14 5.77 7.23
N MET A 71 10.63 4.53 7.36
CA MET A 71 10.41 3.61 6.24
C MET A 71 8.94 3.50 5.83
N GLU A 72 8.59 4.20 4.76
CA GLU A 72 7.19 4.35 4.31
C GLU A 72 6.65 3.15 3.50
N ASP A 73 7.52 2.23 3.06
CA ASP A 73 7.19 1.13 2.15
C ASP A 73 7.31 -0.27 2.80
N LEU A 74 7.07 -0.37 4.11
CA LEU A 74 7.00 -1.65 4.82
C LEU A 74 5.78 -2.46 4.35
N ALA A 75 4.62 -1.82 4.22
CA ALA A 75 3.41 -2.35 3.59
C ALA A 75 3.22 -1.68 2.22
N GLY A 76 3.41 -2.43 1.13
CA GLY A 76 3.25 -1.91 -0.22
C GLY A 76 2.02 -2.49 -0.92
N VAL A 77 1.17 -1.63 -1.47
CA VAL A 77 0.06 -2.01 -2.35
C VAL A 77 0.28 -1.39 -3.73
N ARG A 78 -0.01 -2.16 -4.79
CA ARG A 78 -0.01 -1.69 -6.17
C ARG A 78 -1.39 -1.84 -6.76
N ILE A 79 -1.89 -0.74 -7.31
CA ILE A 79 -3.13 -0.66 -8.06
C ILE A 79 -2.75 -0.55 -9.53
N MET A 80 -3.23 -1.48 -10.34
CA MET A 80 -3.01 -1.45 -11.79
C MET A 80 -4.28 -0.93 -12.44
N THR A 81 -4.13 -0.01 -13.38
CA THR A 81 -5.22 0.61 -14.15
C THR A 81 -5.07 0.24 -15.62
N GLN A 82 -6.16 0.33 -16.41
CA GLN A 82 -6.08 0.06 -17.85
C GLN A 82 -5.54 1.26 -18.63
N PHE A 83 -5.94 2.47 -18.23
CA PHE A 83 -5.53 3.72 -18.87
C PHE A 83 -4.78 4.63 -17.90
N THR A 84 -3.99 5.55 -18.45
CA THR A 84 -3.28 6.57 -17.67
C THR A 84 -4.27 7.49 -16.93
N ASP A 85 -5.39 7.84 -17.58
CA ASP A 85 -6.40 8.72 -16.98
C ASP A 85 -7.09 8.11 -15.75
N ASP A 86 -7.11 6.78 -15.64
CA ASP A 86 -7.68 6.09 -14.49
C ASP A 86 -6.83 6.25 -13.23
N ILE A 87 -5.54 6.59 -13.36
CA ILE A 87 -4.67 6.89 -12.22
C ILE A 87 -5.27 8.04 -11.40
N TYR A 88 -5.71 9.10 -12.08
CA TYR A 88 -6.31 10.27 -11.43
C TYR A 88 -7.62 9.93 -10.73
N LYS A 89 -8.47 9.11 -11.37
CA LYS A 89 -9.72 8.63 -10.75
C LYS A 89 -9.44 7.82 -9.48
N VAL A 90 -8.45 6.92 -9.52
CA VAL A 90 -8.04 6.15 -8.34
C VAL A 90 -7.56 7.09 -7.22
N VAL A 91 -6.73 8.07 -7.54
CA VAL A 91 -6.24 9.05 -6.55
C VAL A 91 -7.39 9.82 -5.90
N ASP A 92 -8.38 10.25 -6.68
CA ASP A 92 -9.54 10.96 -6.16
C ASP A 92 -10.42 10.08 -5.28
N LEU A 93 -10.63 8.81 -5.66
CA LEU A 93 -11.32 7.83 -4.81
C LEU A 93 -10.57 7.60 -3.50
N LEU A 94 -9.24 7.51 -3.53
CA LEU A 94 -8.41 7.35 -2.32
C LEU A 94 -8.51 8.58 -1.40
N ARG A 95 -8.52 9.80 -1.96
CA ARG A 95 -8.69 11.06 -1.21
C ARG A 95 -10.03 11.18 -0.50
N GLN A 96 -11.08 10.55 -1.04
CA GLN A 96 -12.43 10.58 -0.45
C GLN A 96 -12.61 9.57 0.69
N ARG A 97 -11.66 8.65 0.89
CA ARG A 97 -11.73 7.66 1.96
C ARG A 97 -11.53 8.30 3.33
N LYS A 98 -12.20 7.74 4.35
CA LYS A 98 -12.14 8.20 5.75
C LYS A 98 -11.36 7.26 6.67
N ASP A 99 -10.95 6.10 6.17
CA ASP A 99 -10.27 5.05 6.92
C ASP A 99 -8.74 5.07 6.73
N MET A 100 -8.22 6.07 6.01
CA MET A 100 -6.80 6.33 5.84
C MET A 100 -6.56 7.81 5.56
N THR A 101 -5.34 8.27 5.81
CA THR A 101 -4.93 9.66 5.54
C THR A 101 -3.83 9.66 4.50
N ILE A 102 -3.93 10.54 3.50
CA ILE A 102 -2.88 10.75 2.51
C ILE A 102 -1.92 11.80 3.07
N TRP A 103 -0.70 11.38 3.42
CA TRP A 103 0.28 12.21 4.13
C TRP A 103 1.19 13.05 3.22
N LYS A 104 1.50 12.57 2.01
CA LYS A 104 2.32 13.27 1.02
C LYS A 104 1.53 13.43 -0.27
N ASN A 105 1.82 14.49 -1.02
CA ASN A 105 1.28 14.63 -2.37
C ASN A 105 1.57 13.34 -3.14
N VAL A 106 0.55 12.80 -3.81
CA VAL A 106 0.72 11.67 -4.73
C VAL A 106 1.62 12.18 -5.85
N ILE A 107 2.90 11.86 -5.78
CA ILE A 107 3.86 12.13 -6.85
C ILE A 107 3.58 11.06 -7.90
N MET A 108 3.07 11.51 -9.05
CA MET A 108 2.87 10.69 -10.25
C MET A 108 4.16 10.63 -11.05
#